data_AF-A0AAN0WD36-F1
#
_entry.id   AF-A0AAN0WD36-F1
#
_cell.length_a   1.000
_cell.length_b   1.000
_cell.length_c   1.000
_cell.angle_alpha   90.00
_cell.angle_beta   90.00
_cell.angle_gamma   90.00
#
_symmetry.space_group_name_H-M   'P 1'
#
loop_
_entity.id
_entity.type
_entity.pdbx_description
1 polymer ?
#
loop_
_entity_poly.entity_id
_entity_poly.type
_entity_poly.pdbx_seq_one_letter_code
_entity_poly.pdbx_strand_id
1 'polypeptide(L)'
;MIELLDQVPLLFVDTLLYEYIENDLAELPQTLLNDVFQKAVLRKNHERIQLEYCFVVTDGKGILAVDTIGYTLPIRKSRLIPRQEQLVYEMIEGHEPVSYPFENRSNPKEHHILSPSPECMQGLTRRERQLKQLLFMALDQLYSSKNTAEVRYWYTEWCPEQYEHIQFMPFEDAWERLYAETKTGWSKKHEQLCENMIKGQPFFEKLWELEHNEKSELM
;
A
#
# COMPACT_ATOMS: atom_id res chain seq x y z
N MET A 1 19.12 16.04 2.48
CA MET A 1 18.90 16.11 3.94
C MET A 1 18.99 14.67 4.46
N ILE A 2 19.71 14.39 5.56
CA ILE A 2 19.88 13.01 6.06
C ILE A 2 18.79 12.73 7.08
N GLU A 3 17.85 11.85 6.76
CA GLU A 3 16.87 11.30 7.69
C GLU A 3 17.44 10.01 8.28
N LEU A 4 17.36 9.83 9.60
CA LEU A 4 17.90 8.66 10.28
C LEU A 4 16.93 8.14 11.34
N LEU A 5 16.61 6.84 11.25
CA LEU A 5 15.83 6.14 12.25
C LEU A 5 16.72 5.91 13.49
N ASP A 6 16.40 6.59 14.60
CA ASP A 6 17.18 6.58 15.85
C ASP A 6 16.84 5.33 16.68
N GLN A 7 15.55 4.95 16.69
CA GLN A 7 15.04 3.77 17.38
C GLN A 7 13.90 3.16 16.57
N VAL A 8 13.93 1.84 16.34
CA VAL A 8 12.88 1.11 15.60
C VAL A 8 12.69 -0.27 16.23
N PRO A 9 11.45 -0.70 16.49
CA PRO A 9 11.18 -2.06 16.97
C PRO A 9 11.52 -3.10 15.90
N LEU A 10 12.13 -4.21 16.33
CA LEU A 10 12.41 -5.37 15.50
C LEU A 10 11.39 -6.47 15.81
N LEU A 11 10.74 -6.98 14.78
CA LEU A 11 9.78 -8.07 14.84
C LEU A 11 10.34 -9.29 14.11
N PHE A 12 10.53 -10.37 14.84
CA PHE A 12 10.80 -11.69 14.27
C PHE A 12 9.48 -12.43 14.13
N VAL A 13 9.07 -12.74 12.90
CA VAL A 13 7.75 -13.30 12.57
C VAL A 13 7.91 -14.57 11.73
N ASP A 14 6.80 -15.27 11.49
CA ASP A 14 6.79 -16.39 10.55
C ASP A 14 6.95 -15.92 9.08
N THR A 15 7.47 -16.81 8.23
CA THR A 15 7.66 -16.53 6.80
C THR A 15 6.34 -16.16 6.11
N LEU A 16 5.21 -16.70 6.58
CA LEU A 16 3.89 -16.44 5.98
C LEU A 16 3.44 -14.99 6.19
N LEU A 17 3.60 -14.43 7.40
CA LEU A 17 3.34 -13.01 7.64
C LEU A 17 4.38 -12.11 6.97
N TYR A 18 5.65 -12.53 6.93
CA TYR A 18 6.68 -11.78 6.22
C TYR A 18 6.36 -11.63 4.73
N GLU A 19 6.00 -12.73 4.06
CA GLU A 19 5.61 -12.73 2.65
C GLU A 19 4.36 -11.89 2.40
N TYR A 20 3.37 -11.96 3.31
CA TYR A 20 2.18 -11.10 3.26
C TYR A 20 2.56 -9.61 3.36
N ILE A 21 3.40 -9.22 4.31
CA ILE A 21 3.85 -7.83 4.47
C ILE A 21 4.70 -7.38 3.29
N GLU A 22 5.54 -8.24 2.72
CA GLU A 22 6.39 -7.89 1.58
C GLU A 22 5.56 -7.69 0.32
N ASN A 23 4.69 -8.65 0.00
CA ASN A 23 4.06 -8.77 -1.32
C ASN A 23 2.66 -8.16 -1.38
N ASP A 24 1.89 -8.20 -0.29
CA ASP A 24 0.53 -7.68 -0.27
C ASP A 24 0.49 -6.23 0.23
N LEU A 25 -0.44 -5.45 -0.33
CA LEU A 25 -0.79 -4.12 0.15
C LEU A 25 -2.12 -4.23 0.91
N ALA A 26 -2.10 -4.99 1.99
CA ALA A 26 -3.27 -5.29 2.80
C ALA A 26 -3.02 -4.93 4.27
N GLU A 27 -4.10 -4.83 5.06
CA GLU A 27 -4.01 -4.33 6.43
C GLU A 27 -3.14 -5.24 7.29
N LEU A 28 -2.30 -4.62 8.12
CA LEU A 28 -1.50 -5.32 9.12
C LEU A 28 -2.38 -5.79 10.27
N PRO A 29 -2.11 -6.97 10.86
CA PRO A 29 -2.86 -7.44 12.02
C PRO A 29 -2.80 -6.44 13.17
N GLN A 30 -3.95 -6.16 13.80
CA GLN A 30 -4.07 -5.14 14.86
C GLN A 30 -3.14 -5.43 16.04
N THR A 31 -2.91 -6.71 16.35
CA THR A 31 -1.96 -7.13 17.40
C THR A 31 -0.53 -6.67 17.09
N LEU A 32 -0.11 -6.74 15.83
CA LEU A 32 1.19 -6.23 15.39
C LEU A 32 1.24 -4.71 15.48
N LEU A 33 0.20 -4.01 15.02
CA LEU A 33 0.11 -2.55 15.10
C LEU A 33 0.21 -2.06 16.54
N ASN A 34 -0.50 -2.70 17.47
CA ASN A 34 -0.42 -2.39 18.90
C ASN A 34 0.99 -2.62 19.47
N ASP A 35 1.69 -3.65 19.01
CA ASP A 35 3.04 -3.97 19.47
C ASP A 35 4.08 -2.95 18.98
N VAL A 36 3.83 -2.21 17.91
CA VAL A 36 4.79 -1.24 17.35
C VAL A 36 4.38 0.21 17.56
N PHE A 37 3.16 0.44 18.08
CA PHE A 37 2.58 1.77 18.21
C PHE A 37 3.47 2.73 19.01
N GLN A 38 3.88 3.84 18.37
CA GLN A 38 4.72 4.91 18.94
C GLN A 38 6.08 4.46 19.50
N LYS A 39 6.57 3.28 19.09
CA LYS A 39 7.87 2.74 19.53
C LYS A 39 9.04 3.13 18.63
N ALA A 40 8.76 3.65 17.43
CA ALA A 40 9.78 4.13 16.51
C ALA A 40 9.99 5.65 16.62
N VAL A 41 11.25 6.06 16.50
CA VAL A 41 11.67 7.47 16.56
C VAL A 41 12.55 7.78 15.36
N LEU A 42 12.08 8.72 14.54
CA LEU A 42 12.82 9.31 13.44
C LEU A 42 13.52 10.57 13.93
N ARG A 43 14.78 10.74 13.52
CA ARG A 43 15.52 11.98 13.75
C ARG A 43 15.64 12.77 12.44
N LYS A 44 15.01 13.95 12.41
CA LYS A 44 15.06 14.89 11.28
C LYS A 44 15.50 16.26 11.79
N ASN A 45 16.59 16.80 11.27
CA ASN A 45 17.11 18.13 11.63
C ASN A 45 17.28 18.38 13.14
N HIS A 46 17.76 17.38 13.89
CA HIS A 46 17.90 17.37 15.36
C HIS A 46 16.59 17.26 16.14
N GLU A 47 15.43 17.26 15.49
CA GLU A 47 14.15 16.96 16.12
C GLU A 47 13.90 15.45 16.14
N ARG A 48 13.28 14.98 17.23
CA ARG A 48 12.83 13.59 17.39
C ARG A 48 11.34 13.53 17.11
N ILE A 49 10.97 12.79 16.07
CA ILE A 49 9.60 12.59 15.65
C ILE A 49 9.24 11.15 15.98
N GLN A 50 8.29 10.94 16.88
CA GLN A 50 7.72 9.62 17.10
C GLN A 50 6.84 9.24 15.91
N LEU A 51 7.05 8.03 15.40
CA LEU A 51 6.25 7.45 14.33
C LEU A 51 5.19 6.53 14.94
N GLU A 52 3.97 6.57 14.41
CA GLU A 52 2.87 5.74 14.91
C GLU A 52 3.12 4.26 14.68
N TYR A 53 3.25 3.80 13.43
CA TYR A 53 3.61 2.41 13.14
C TYR A 53 4.77 2.35 12.14
N CYS A 54 5.97 2.20 12.68
CA CYS A 54 7.19 1.94 11.94
C CYS A 54 8.00 0.86 12.65
N PHE A 55 8.48 -0.14 11.91
CA PHE A 55 9.14 -1.32 12.45
C PHE A 55 10.05 -1.98 11.42
N VAL A 56 11.00 -2.79 11.89
CA VAL A 56 11.75 -3.74 11.07
C VAL A 56 11.13 -5.11 11.29
N VAL A 57 10.88 -5.86 10.22
CA VAL A 57 10.36 -7.22 10.26
C VAL A 57 11.31 -8.18 9.56
N THR A 58 11.44 -9.39 10.12
CA THR A 58 12.24 -10.47 9.55
C THR A 58 11.61 -11.84 9.81
N ASP A 59 11.79 -12.78 8.89
CA ASP A 59 11.51 -14.20 9.07
C ASP A 59 12.78 -15.04 9.29
N GLY A 60 13.93 -14.39 9.50
CA GLY A 60 15.24 -15.02 9.61
C GLY A 60 15.93 -15.29 8.27
N LYS A 61 15.30 -14.98 7.13
CA LYS A 61 15.91 -15.05 5.78
C LYS A 61 15.88 -13.70 5.07
N GLY A 62 14.77 -12.98 5.20
CA GLY A 62 14.56 -11.64 4.66
C GLY A 62 14.41 -10.62 5.77
N ILE A 63 14.75 -9.36 5.47
CA ILE A 63 14.60 -8.23 6.39
C ILE A 63 13.97 -7.07 5.64
N LEU A 64 12.98 -6.43 6.26
CA LEU A 64 12.26 -5.31 5.69
C LEU A 64 12.01 -4.24 6.76
N ALA A 65 12.31 -2.98 6.45
CA ALA A 65 11.82 -1.83 7.19
C ALA A 65 10.48 -1.39 6.63
N VAL A 66 9.49 -1.24 7.49
CA VAL A 66 8.11 -0.90 7.15
C VAL A 66 7.71 0.40 7.87
N ASP A 67 7.10 1.31 7.13
CA ASP A 67 6.45 2.51 7.65
C ASP A 67 5.05 2.64 7.03
N THR A 68 4.06 2.77 7.90
CA THR A 68 2.64 2.88 7.51
C THR A 68 2.18 4.33 7.34
N ILE A 69 3.00 5.32 7.72
CA ILE A 69 2.65 6.76 7.65
C ILE A 69 1.42 7.11 8.51
N GLY A 70 1.13 6.27 9.53
CA GLY A 70 0.00 6.43 10.46
C GLY A 70 -1.26 5.63 10.09
N TYR A 71 -1.16 4.73 9.12
CA TYR A 71 -2.27 3.89 8.68
C TYR A 71 -2.08 2.42 9.08
N THR A 72 -3.06 1.57 8.76
CA THR A 72 -2.98 0.11 9.00
C THR A 72 -2.25 -0.64 7.89
N LEU A 73 -1.96 0.02 6.76
CA LEU A 73 -1.36 -0.56 5.56
C LEU A 73 0.17 -0.35 5.54
N PRO A 74 0.98 -1.34 5.10
CA PRO A 74 2.43 -1.19 4.97
C PRO A 74 2.77 -0.42 3.69
N ILE A 75 2.85 0.91 3.77
CA ILE A 75 2.98 1.80 2.61
C ILE A 75 4.43 1.88 2.12
N ARG A 76 5.35 2.23 3.02
CA ARG A 76 6.78 2.37 2.71
C ARG A 76 7.49 1.12 3.17
N LYS A 77 8.14 0.46 2.21
CA LYS A 77 8.89 -0.78 2.41
C LYS A 77 10.32 -0.55 1.89
N SER A 78 11.32 -0.77 2.73
CA SER A 78 12.74 -0.68 2.32
C SER A 78 13.53 -1.87 2.82
N ARG A 79 14.48 -2.33 2.02
CA ARG A 79 15.55 -3.22 2.51
C ARG A 79 16.53 -2.41 3.37
N LEU A 80 17.15 -3.08 4.33
CA LEU A 80 18.18 -2.47 5.15
C LEU A 80 19.54 -2.52 4.43
N ILE A 81 20.49 -1.71 4.90
CA ILE A 81 21.87 -1.77 4.40
C ILE A 81 22.53 -3.04 4.96
N PRO A 82 23.39 -3.77 4.21
CA PRO A 82 23.91 -5.08 4.63
C PRO A 82 24.50 -5.13 6.05
N ARG A 83 25.14 -4.05 6.51
CA ARG A 83 25.67 -3.98 7.89
C ARG A 83 24.57 -3.98 8.95
N GLN A 84 23.44 -3.35 8.69
CA GLN A 84 22.28 -3.35 9.59
C GLN A 84 21.57 -4.70 9.57
N GLU A 85 21.53 -5.37 8.41
CA GLU A 85 20.99 -6.73 8.30
C GLU A 85 21.74 -7.72 9.20
N GLN A 86 23.07 -7.63 9.21
CA GLN A 86 23.89 -8.49 10.07
C GLN A 86 23.55 -8.33 11.57
N LEU A 87 23.34 -7.09 12.03
CA LEU A 87 22.91 -6.82 13.40
C LEU A 87 21.53 -7.42 13.70
N VAL A 88 20.61 -7.38 12.74
CA VAL A 88 19.28 -7.99 12.89
C VAL A 88 19.41 -9.51 13.06
N TYR A 89 20.24 -10.18 12.26
CA TYR A 89 20.47 -11.62 12.40
C TYR A 89 21.06 -12.00 13.77
N GLU A 90 21.99 -11.19 14.28
CA GLU A 90 22.54 -11.37 15.64
C GLU A 90 21.48 -11.16 16.72
N MET A 91 20.57 -10.19 16.54
CA MET A 91 19.51 -9.89 17.52
C MET A 91 18.40 -10.94 17.59
N ILE A 92 18.17 -11.69 16.51
CA ILE A 92 17.17 -12.77 16.49
C ILE A 92 17.75 -14.14 16.85
N GLU A 93 19.08 -14.26 17.00
CA GLU A 93 19.72 -15.53 17.30
C GLU A 93 19.27 -16.06 18.67
N GLY A 94 18.66 -17.26 18.66
CA GLY A 94 18.11 -17.88 19.87
C GLY A 94 16.72 -17.40 20.30
N HIS A 95 16.10 -16.50 19.52
CA HIS A 95 14.70 -16.12 19.69
C HIS A 95 13.78 -16.98 18.82
N GLU A 96 12.52 -17.13 19.23
CA GLU A 96 11.47 -17.77 18.43
C GLU A 96 10.59 -16.73 17.74
N PRO A 97 10.06 -17.02 16.54
CA PRO A 97 9.21 -16.09 15.82
C PRO A 97 7.87 -15.87 16.53
N VAL A 98 7.43 -14.62 16.57
CA VAL A 98 6.12 -14.22 17.09
C VAL A 98 5.07 -14.47 16.01
N SER A 99 4.04 -15.23 16.35
CA SER A 99 2.90 -15.44 15.46
C SER A 99 1.82 -14.40 15.74
N TYR A 100 1.42 -13.67 14.72
CA TYR A 100 0.28 -12.76 14.77
C TYR A 100 -0.88 -13.38 13.98
N PRO A 101 -2.07 -13.55 14.58
CA PRO A 101 -3.21 -14.03 13.84
C PRO A 101 -3.63 -12.97 12.82
N PHE A 102 -3.67 -13.33 11.55
CA PHE A 102 -4.22 -12.49 10.49
C PHE A 102 -5.13 -13.32 9.58
N GLU A 103 -6.17 -12.67 9.04
CA GLU A 103 -6.96 -13.27 7.99
C GLU A 103 -6.12 -13.25 6.72
N ASN A 104 -5.45 -14.37 6.42
CA ASN A 104 -4.81 -14.54 5.13
C ASN A 104 -5.90 -14.70 4.06
N ARG A 105 -6.41 -13.57 3.57
CA ARG A 105 -7.39 -13.52 2.47
C ARG A 105 -6.74 -13.80 1.11
N SER A 106 -5.51 -14.30 1.06
CA SER A 106 -4.96 -14.84 -0.19
C SER A 106 -5.65 -16.16 -0.55
N ASN A 107 -6.88 -16.03 -1.08
CA ASN A 107 -7.49 -17.08 -1.85
C ASN A 107 -6.70 -17.15 -3.17
N PRO A 108 -5.96 -18.22 -3.48
CA PRO A 108 -5.06 -18.27 -4.65
C PRO A 108 -5.81 -18.23 -6.00
N LYS A 109 -7.13 -18.03 -6.00
CA LYS A 109 -7.98 -17.96 -7.19
C LYS A 109 -8.52 -16.56 -7.49
N GLU A 110 -8.37 -15.62 -6.58
CA GLU A 110 -8.86 -14.26 -6.76
C GLU A 110 -7.68 -13.32 -6.60
N HIS A 111 -7.14 -12.85 -7.73
CA HIS A 111 -6.19 -11.75 -7.71
C HIS A 111 -6.88 -10.54 -7.05
N HIS A 112 -6.60 -10.32 -5.77
CA HIS A 112 -7.06 -9.13 -5.06
C HIS A 112 -6.55 -7.89 -5.78
N ILE A 113 -7.40 -6.86 -5.86
CA ILE A 113 -7.13 -5.59 -6.56
C ILE A 113 -5.83 -4.94 -6.05
N LEU A 114 -5.50 -5.17 -4.78
CA LEU A 114 -4.32 -4.68 -4.06
C LEU A 114 -3.02 -5.49 -4.32
N SER A 115 -3.13 -6.68 -4.91
CA SER A 115 -1.99 -7.54 -5.31
C SER A 115 -2.08 -7.84 -6.82
N PRO A 116 -1.97 -6.81 -7.67
CA PRO A 116 -2.16 -6.97 -9.11
C PRO A 116 -1.08 -7.88 -9.71
N SER A 117 -1.46 -8.67 -10.73
CA SER A 117 -0.51 -9.52 -11.43
C SER A 117 0.64 -8.68 -12.01
N PRO A 118 1.90 -9.20 -12.02
CA PRO A 118 3.07 -8.50 -12.53
C PRO A 118 2.89 -7.95 -13.95
N GLU A 119 2.03 -8.59 -14.75
CA GLU A 119 1.65 -8.21 -16.11
C GLU A 119 0.99 -6.82 -16.18
N CYS A 120 0.20 -6.43 -15.17
CA CYS A 120 -0.46 -5.13 -15.13
C CYS A 120 0.52 -3.97 -14.94
N MET A 121 1.74 -4.26 -14.48
CA MET A 121 2.78 -3.28 -14.15
C MET A 121 3.94 -3.27 -15.17
N GLN A 122 3.86 -4.11 -16.21
CA GLN A 122 4.86 -4.15 -17.28
C GLN A 122 4.81 -2.88 -18.15
N GLY A 123 5.98 -2.30 -18.42
CA GLY A 123 6.12 -1.09 -19.24
C GLY A 123 5.85 0.24 -18.52
N LEU A 124 5.38 0.22 -17.27
CA LEU A 124 5.15 1.43 -16.48
C LEU A 124 6.45 1.97 -15.88
N THR A 125 6.60 3.30 -15.91
CA THR A 125 7.63 4.01 -15.15
C THR A 125 7.39 3.86 -13.65
N ARG A 126 8.43 4.13 -12.83
CA ARG A 126 8.32 4.06 -11.36
C ARG A 126 7.14 4.88 -10.83
N ARG A 127 7.00 6.13 -11.30
CA ARG A 127 5.90 7.03 -10.93
C ARG A 127 4.53 6.46 -11.33
N GLU A 128 4.41 5.93 -12.54
CA GLU A 128 3.15 5.34 -13.00
C GLU A 128 2.76 4.10 -12.20
N ARG A 129 3.72 3.30 -11.73
CA ARG A 129 3.44 2.17 -10.83
C ARG A 129 2.86 2.63 -9.50
N GLN A 130 3.44 3.67 -8.90
CA GLN A 130 2.95 4.21 -7.62
C GLN A 130 1.55 4.82 -7.77
N LEU A 131 1.30 5.61 -8.81
CA LEU A 131 -0.04 6.14 -9.09
C LEU A 131 -1.05 5.04 -9.41
N LYS A 132 -0.61 3.97 -10.09
CA LYS A 132 -1.46 2.81 -10.38
C LYS A 132 -1.81 2.01 -9.13
N GLN A 133 -0.87 1.87 -8.21
CA GLN A 133 -1.16 1.30 -6.89
C GLN A 133 -2.19 2.15 -6.15
N LEU A 134 -2.04 3.47 -6.15
CA LEU A 134 -3.02 4.37 -5.54
C LEU A 134 -4.41 4.24 -6.16
N LEU A 135 -4.49 4.18 -7.50
CA LEU A 135 -5.75 3.96 -8.21
C LEU A 135 -6.38 2.61 -7.81
N PHE A 136 -5.59 1.55 -7.73
CA PHE A 136 -6.09 0.24 -7.29
C PHE A 136 -6.56 0.25 -5.83
N MET A 137 -5.90 0.98 -4.94
CA MET A 137 -6.39 1.16 -3.57
C MET A 137 -7.74 1.88 -3.52
N ALA A 138 -7.89 2.95 -4.31
CA ALA A 138 -9.15 3.68 -4.40
C ALA A 138 -10.28 2.83 -5.01
N LEU A 139 -9.96 2.02 -6.01
CA LEU A 139 -10.88 1.07 -6.63
C LEU A 139 -11.28 -0.06 -5.65
N ASP A 140 -10.34 -0.59 -4.86
CA ASP A 140 -10.65 -1.60 -3.84
C ASP A 140 -11.59 -1.06 -2.75
N GLN A 141 -11.37 0.18 -2.31
CA GLN A 141 -12.29 0.86 -1.40
C GLN A 141 -13.67 1.07 -2.01
N LEU A 142 -13.73 1.43 -3.30
CA LEU A 142 -14.98 1.57 -4.04
C LEU A 142 -15.74 0.23 -4.15
N TYR A 143 -15.03 -0.88 -4.40
CA TYR A 143 -15.65 -2.22 -4.40
C TYR A 143 -16.16 -2.59 -3.00
N SER A 144 -15.36 -2.32 -1.98
CA SER A 144 -15.70 -2.60 -0.58
C SER A 144 -16.90 -1.80 -0.06
N SER A 145 -17.18 -0.61 -0.62
CA SER A 145 -18.36 0.19 -0.26
C SER A 145 -19.67 -0.48 -0.66
N LYS A 146 -19.64 -1.43 -1.62
CA LYS A 146 -20.81 -2.11 -2.21
C LYS A 146 -21.89 -1.15 -2.69
N ASN A 147 -21.52 0.11 -2.98
CA ASN A 147 -22.45 1.15 -3.38
C ASN A 147 -22.56 1.19 -4.91
N THR A 148 -23.67 0.68 -5.43
CA THR A 148 -23.93 0.64 -6.87
C THR A 148 -23.98 2.03 -7.50
N ALA A 149 -24.46 3.05 -6.80
CA ALA A 149 -24.52 4.40 -7.34
C ALA A 149 -23.12 5.00 -7.52
N GLU A 150 -22.21 4.78 -6.55
CA GLU A 150 -20.82 5.22 -6.64
C GLU A 150 -20.07 4.53 -7.77
N VAL A 151 -20.19 3.20 -7.91
CA VAL A 151 -19.52 2.48 -9.00
C VAL A 151 -19.99 2.96 -10.37
N ARG A 152 -21.30 3.17 -10.54
CA ARG A 152 -21.87 3.71 -11.79
C ARG A 152 -21.40 5.14 -12.06
N TYR A 153 -21.28 5.97 -11.03
CA TYR A 153 -20.76 7.33 -11.15
C TYR A 153 -19.32 7.30 -11.68
N TRP A 154 -18.43 6.53 -11.04
CA TRP A 154 -17.04 6.44 -11.48
C TRP A 154 -16.88 5.80 -12.86
N TYR A 155 -17.70 4.80 -13.19
CA TYR A 155 -17.70 4.24 -14.54
C TYR A 155 -18.21 5.23 -15.59
N THR A 156 -19.18 6.08 -15.23
CA THR A 156 -19.64 7.18 -16.11
C THR A 156 -18.54 8.22 -16.32
N GLU A 157 -17.80 8.60 -15.28
CA GLU A 157 -16.67 9.52 -15.41
C GLU A 157 -15.57 8.96 -16.34
N TRP A 158 -15.37 7.64 -16.32
CA TRP A 158 -14.45 6.95 -17.20
C TRP A 158 -14.95 6.86 -18.66
N CYS A 159 -16.24 6.53 -18.84
CA CYS A 159 -16.91 6.34 -20.13
C CYS A 159 -18.23 7.14 -20.22
N PRO A 160 -18.17 8.47 -20.35
CA PRO A 160 -19.37 9.31 -20.37
C PRO A 160 -20.29 9.01 -21.55
N GLU A 161 -19.72 8.53 -22.67
CA GLU A 161 -20.45 8.11 -23.87
C GLU A 161 -21.43 6.95 -23.61
N GLN A 162 -21.21 6.16 -22.56
CA GLN A 162 -22.04 4.99 -22.23
C GLN A 162 -23.04 5.26 -21.09
N TYR A 163 -23.21 6.52 -20.68
CA TYR A 163 -24.03 6.90 -19.53
C TYR A 163 -25.42 6.23 -19.50
N GLU A 164 -26.13 6.22 -20.64
CA GLU A 164 -27.48 5.65 -20.72
C GLU A 164 -27.52 4.15 -20.39
N HIS A 165 -26.42 3.44 -20.67
CA HIS A 165 -26.27 2.03 -20.38
C HIS A 165 -25.76 1.79 -18.94
N ILE A 166 -24.81 2.62 -18.48
CA ILE A 166 -24.18 2.49 -17.15
C ILE A 166 -25.20 2.68 -16.02
N GLN A 167 -26.14 3.62 -16.16
CA GLN A 167 -27.11 3.94 -15.10
C GLN A 167 -27.99 2.75 -14.69
N PHE A 168 -28.18 1.76 -15.56
CA PHE A 168 -28.99 0.57 -15.31
C PHE A 168 -28.16 -0.70 -15.03
N MET A 169 -26.84 -0.61 -15.11
CA MET A 169 -25.95 -1.76 -14.99
C MET A 169 -25.89 -2.27 -13.54
N PRO A 170 -26.00 -3.58 -13.27
CA PRO A 170 -25.85 -4.09 -11.91
C PRO A 170 -24.43 -3.85 -11.39
N PHE A 171 -24.27 -3.89 -10.06
CA PHE A 171 -23.02 -3.55 -9.39
C PHE A 171 -21.82 -4.32 -9.94
N GLU A 172 -21.90 -5.65 -9.99
CA GLU A 172 -20.80 -6.50 -10.44
C GLU A 172 -20.41 -6.21 -11.90
N ASP A 173 -21.39 -6.07 -12.81
CA ASP A 173 -21.10 -5.77 -14.22
C ASP A 173 -20.42 -4.40 -14.40
N ALA A 174 -20.89 -3.37 -13.66
CA ALA A 174 -20.31 -2.03 -13.73
C ALA A 174 -18.89 -2.01 -13.16
N TRP A 175 -18.68 -2.75 -12.07
CA TRP A 175 -17.39 -2.93 -11.44
C TRP A 175 -16.41 -3.69 -12.34
N GLU A 176 -16.78 -4.85 -12.86
CA GLU A 176 -15.93 -5.68 -13.71
C GLU A 176 -15.45 -4.93 -14.95
N ARG A 177 -16.34 -4.15 -15.59
CA ARG A 177 -15.98 -3.32 -16.75
C ARG A 177 -15.04 -2.20 -16.38
N LEU A 178 -15.34 -1.44 -15.33
CA LEU A 178 -14.47 -0.36 -14.85
C LEU A 178 -13.07 -0.90 -14.50
N TYR A 179 -13.01 -2.01 -13.76
CA TYR A 179 -11.75 -2.64 -13.38
C TYR A 179 -10.99 -3.18 -14.60
N ALA A 180 -11.65 -3.87 -15.53
CA ALA A 180 -11.01 -4.39 -16.73
C ALA A 180 -10.39 -3.29 -17.60
N GLU A 181 -11.08 -2.16 -17.78
CA GLU A 181 -10.60 -1.04 -18.58
C GLU A 181 -9.47 -0.25 -17.92
N THR A 182 -9.49 -0.12 -16.59
CA THR A 182 -8.46 0.59 -15.81
C THR A 182 -7.24 -0.28 -15.48
N LYS A 183 -7.36 -1.61 -15.62
CA LYS A 183 -6.27 -2.56 -15.34
C LYS A 183 -5.12 -2.47 -16.35
N THR A 184 -5.40 -2.15 -17.61
CA THR A 184 -4.40 -2.20 -18.69
C THR A 184 -3.72 -0.86 -18.97
N GLY A 185 -2.39 -0.85 -18.88
CA GLY A 185 -1.57 0.34 -19.18
C GLY A 185 -1.70 1.46 -18.15
N TRP A 186 -1.24 2.65 -18.53
CA TRP A 186 -1.42 3.90 -17.79
C TRP A 186 -1.54 5.04 -18.80
N SER A 187 -2.48 5.94 -18.59
CA SER A 187 -2.75 7.07 -19.49
C SER A 187 -3.22 8.28 -18.70
N LYS A 188 -3.29 9.45 -19.34
CA LYS A 188 -3.81 10.67 -18.69
C LYS A 188 -5.24 10.49 -18.16
N LYS A 189 -6.05 9.64 -18.77
CA LYS A 189 -7.39 9.30 -18.25
C LYS A 189 -7.31 8.60 -16.90
N HIS A 190 -6.35 7.69 -16.72
CA HIS A 190 -6.10 7.03 -15.43
C HIS A 190 -5.67 8.03 -14.37
N GLU A 191 -4.77 8.96 -14.72
CA GLU A 191 -4.32 10.02 -13.80
C GLU A 191 -5.47 10.92 -13.36
N GLN A 192 -6.34 11.34 -14.29
CA GLN A 192 -7.54 12.15 -13.99
C GLN A 192 -8.57 11.40 -13.13
N LEU A 193 -8.86 10.14 -13.47
CA LEU A 193 -9.75 9.30 -12.67
C LEU A 193 -9.20 9.14 -11.25
N CYS A 194 -7.92 8.80 -11.13
CA CYS A 194 -7.25 8.65 -9.84
C CYS A 194 -7.33 9.95 -9.03
N GLU A 195 -6.94 11.08 -9.61
CA GLU A 195 -6.98 12.40 -8.95
C GLU A 195 -8.40 12.75 -8.46
N ASN A 196 -9.43 12.43 -9.23
CA ASN A 196 -10.81 12.71 -8.83
C ASN A 196 -11.30 11.75 -7.74
N MET A 197 -10.94 10.47 -7.79
CA MET A 197 -11.33 9.46 -6.79
C MET A 197 -10.72 9.71 -5.41
N ILE A 198 -9.49 10.22 -5.39
CA ILE A 198 -8.75 10.47 -4.13
C ILE A 198 -9.14 11.80 -3.48
N LYS A 199 -9.72 12.75 -4.23
CA LYS A 199 -10.14 14.06 -3.70
C LYS A 199 -11.17 13.90 -2.59
N GLY A 200 -10.93 14.56 -1.46
CA GLY A 200 -11.75 14.48 -0.26
C GLY A 200 -11.42 13.29 0.64
N GLN A 201 -10.42 12.48 0.30
CA GLN A 201 -9.94 11.36 1.12
C GLN A 201 -8.53 11.66 1.65
N PRO A 202 -8.39 12.11 2.91
CA PRO A 202 -7.11 12.59 3.45
C PRO A 202 -5.96 11.58 3.33
N PHE A 203 -6.27 10.29 3.40
CA PHE A 203 -5.30 9.21 3.20
C PHE A 203 -4.70 9.21 1.80
N PHE A 204 -5.54 9.19 0.78
CA PHE A 204 -5.08 9.12 -0.60
C PHE A 204 -4.49 10.44 -1.09
N GLU A 205 -5.00 11.58 -0.60
CA GLU A 205 -4.40 12.89 -0.87
C GLU A 205 -2.96 12.96 -0.36
N LYS A 206 -2.70 12.48 0.88
CA LYS A 206 -1.34 12.42 1.43
C LYS A 206 -0.43 11.52 0.60
N LEU A 207 -0.92 10.37 0.12
CA LEU A 207 -0.15 9.49 -0.77
C LEU A 207 0.15 10.15 -2.13
N TRP A 208 -0.85 10.79 -2.72
CA TRP A 208 -0.69 11.53 -3.98
C TRP A 208 0.29 12.68 -3.85
N GLU A 209 0.23 13.44 -2.76
CA GLU A 209 1.17 14.52 -2.46
C GLU A 209 2.58 13.99 -2.30
N LEU A 210 2.81 12.86 -1.62
CA LEU A 210 4.14 12.27 -1.50
C LEU A 210 4.74 11.94 -2.88
N GLU A 211 3.94 11.35 -3.76
CA GLU A 211 4.37 11.01 -5.14
C GLU A 211 4.63 12.24 -6.01
N HIS A 212 3.93 13.35 -5.76
CA HIS A 212 4.12 14.61 -6.49
C HIS A 212 5.22 15.49 -5.88
N ASN A 213 5.42 15.45 -4.56
CA ASN A 213 6.42 16.24 -3.83
C ASN A 213 7.83 15.65 -3.90
N GLU A 214 8.02 14.38 -4.30
CA GLU A 214 9.36 13.88 -4.65
C GLU A 214 10.02 14.73 -5.77
N LYS A 215 9.25 15.50 -6.56
CA LYS A 215 9.80 16.50 -7.50
C LYS A 215 10.30 17.79 -6.84
N SER A 216 9.80 18.16 -5.67
CA SER A 216 10.10 19.45 -5.04
C SER A 216 11.30 19.43 -4.11
N GLU A 217 11.73 18.26 -3.62
CA GLU A 217 12.95 18.13 -2.80
C GLU A 217 14.23 17.85 -3.62
N LEU A 218 14.14 17.84 -4.96
CA LEU A 218 15.27 17.66 -5.89
C LEU A 218 15.60 18.90 -6.75
N MET A 219 15.03 20.07 -6.45
CA MET A 219 15.48 21.38 -6.96
C MET A 219 16.11 22.20 -5.84
#